data_AF-D7UXS9-F1
#
_entry.id   AF-D7UXS9-F1
#
_cell.length_a   1.000
_cell.length_b   1.000
_cell.length_c   1.000
_cell.angle_alpha   90.00
_cell.angle_beta   90.00
_cell.angle_gamma   90.00
#
_symmetry.space_group_name_H-M   'P 1'
#
loop_
_entity.id
_entity.type
_entity.pdbx_description
1 polymer ?
#
loop_
_entity_poly.entity_id
_entity_poly.type
_entity_poly.pdbx_seq_one_letter_code
_entity_poly.pdbx_strand_id
1 'polypeptide(L)'
;MKKTGFLLVIVSVLLVCIGSMQAEAKETGKKDVFSIQEPTWIFKAGMSKGKNHDRQDLGFILRENTVLKVRQANPAYKQSLTVRLLGNDSATEKSVKVGSDWTTVSGTEALVPFVDTPYGESGAQLEYEVDSEQAQKPLPVYAYHGDAETFFQTWDDKDGNYALIKGKDFQLLIPKRDKNAVRNLKDYASLDELIAHYQDLFAYYNQIAGFDDSSAVNKNGSNRYFLKADSHGAGGRLLWR
;
A
#
# COMPACT_ATOMS: atom_id res chain seq x y z
N MET A 1 9.62 86.75 5.21
CA MET A 1 10.23 85.51 5.71
C MET A 1 9.15 84.69 6.41
N LYS A 2 8.72 83.59 5.79
CA LYS A 2 7.72 82.65 6.34
C LYS A 2 8.42 81.64 7.25
N LYS A 3 7.82 81.31 8.40
CA LYS A 3 8.08 80.06 9.13
C LYS A 3 6.75 79.41 9.51
N THR A 4 6.52 78.24 8.89
CA THR A 4 5.83 77.03 9.34
C THR A 4 5.91 76.81 10.87
N GLY A 5 4.99 76.13 11.57
CA GLY A 5 3.87 75.26 11.23
C GLY A 5 3.75 74.17 12.32
N PHE A 6 2.55 73.65 12.61
CA PHE A 6 2.30 72.22 12.93
C PHE A 6 0.79 72.00 13.08
N LEU A 7 0.21 71.12 12.26
CA LEU A 7 -1.11 70.52 12.50
C LEU A 7 -0.90 69.01 12.47
N LEU A 8 -1.28 68.35 13.57
CA LEU A 8 -1.05 66.94 13.82
C LEU A 8 -2.33 66.18 13.46
N VAL A 9 -2.26 65.32 12.43
CA VAL A 9 -3.36 64.44 12.03
C VAL A 9 -3.01 63.02 12.47
N ILE A 10 -3.82 62.47 13.38
CA ILE A 10 -3.74 61.08 13.83
C ILE A 10 -4.66 60.25 12.92
N VAL A 11 -4.10 59.31 12.17
CA VAL A 11 -4.85 58.31 11.39
C VAL A 11 -4.82 56.99 12.14
N SER A 12 -5.98 56.54 12.59
CA SER A 12 -6.20 55.27 13.27
C SER A 12 -6.31 54.14 12.23
N VAL A 13 -5.35 53.22 12.18
CA VAL A 13 -5.42 52.01 11.35
C VAL A 13 -6.08 50.90 12.17
N LEU A 14 -7.31 50.53 11.80
CA LEU A 14 -7.96 49.31 12.27
C LEU A 14 -7.43 48.11 11.47
N LEU A 15 -6.62 47.26 12.10
CA LEU A 15 -6.33 45.92 11.59
C LEU A 15 -7.54 45.01 11.85
N VAL A 16 -8.25 44.64 10.78
CA VAL A 16 -9.19 43.52 10.79
C VAL A 16 -8.38 42.26 10.45
N CYS A 17 -8.06 41.46 11.46
CA CYS A 17 -7.52 40.12 11.27
C CYS A 17 -8.63 39.21 10.75
N ILE A 18 -8.73 39.06 9.43
CA ILE A 18 -9.48 37.97 8.82
C ILE A 18 -8.63 36.71 9.01
N GLY A 19 -9.01 35.89 9.99
CA GLY A 19 -8.45 34.55 10.13
C GLY A 19 -8.83 33.74 8.89
N SER A 20 -7.86 33.48 8.02
CA SER A 20 -8.00 32.48 6.96
C SER A 20 -8.06 31.11 7.61
N MET A 21 -9.27 30.57 7.79
CA MET A 21 -9.43 29.12 7.91
C MET A 21 -9.02 28.52 6.56
N GLN A 22 -7.76 28.13 6.42
CA GLN A 22 -7.36 27.23 5.35
C GLN A 22 -7.99 25.88 5.65
N ALA A 23 -9.09 25.56 4.96
CA ALA A 23 -9.52 24.19 4.83
C ALA A 23 -8.39 23.44 4.12
N GLU A 24 -7.65 22.59 4.83
CA GLU A 24 -6.68 21.72 4.18
C GLU A 24 -7.42 20.78 3.22
N ALA A 25 -6.92 20.68 1.99
CA ALA A 25 -7.56 19.89 0.95
C ALA A 25 -7.51 18.40 1.33
N LYS A 26 -8.65 17.70 1.21
CA LYS A 26 -8.71 16.25 1.41
C LYS A 26 -7.69 15.56 0.49
N GLU A 27 -6.94 14.60 1.03
CA GLU A 27 -6.01 13.81 0.23
C GLU A 27 -6.81 12.95 -0.75
N THR A 28 -6.69 13.23 -2.05
CA THR A 28 -7.39 12.52 -3.11
C THR A 28 -6.40 11.98 -4.12
N GLY A 29 -6.76 10.90 -4.81
CA GLY A 29 -5.90 10.31 -5.81
C GLY A 29 -6.60 9.33 -6.74
N LYS A 30 -5.91 8.99 -7.83
CA LYS A 30 -6.32 7.99 -8.80
C LYS A 30 -5.17 7.02 -9.01
N LYS A 31 -5.50 5.75 -9.11
CA LYS A 31 -4.56 4.67 -9.36
C LYS A 31 -5.08 3.82 -10.51
N ASP A 32 -4.30 3.72 -11.58
CA ASP A 32 -4.53 2.70 -12.59
C ASP A 32 -4.16 1.35 -12.00
N VAL A 33 -5.11 0.42 -12.07
CA VAL A 33 -4.99 -0.92 -11.52
C VAL A 33 -4.74 -1.87 -12.68
N PHE A 34 -3.51 -2.36 -12.79
CA PHE A 34 -3.20 -3.35 -13.81
C PHE A 34 -3.89 -4.68 -13.48
N SER A 35 -4.10 -5.49 -14.51
CA SER A 35 -4.65 -6.83 -14.39
C SER A 35 -3.63 -7.86 -14.85
N ILE A 36 -3.77 -9.09 -14.38
CA ILE A 36 -2.92 -10.22 -14.79
C ILE A 36 -3.77 -11.30 -15.44
N GLN A 37 -3.13 -12.17 -16.23
CA GLN A 37 -3.81 -13.33 -16.79
C GLN A 37 -4.29 -14.24 -15.65
N GLU A 38 -5.54 -14.72 -15.72
CA GLU A 38 -5.98 -15.77 -14.82
C GLU A 38 -5.26 -17.08 -15.16
N PRO A 39 -4.46 -17.67 -14.24
CA PRO A 39 -3.78 -18.93 -14.50
C PRO A 39 -4.76 -20.11 -14.33
N THR A 40 -5.76 -20.17 -15.20
CA THR A 40 -6.86 -21.15 -15.10
C THR A 40 -6.38 -22.60 -15.16
N TRP A 41 -5.25 -22.87 -15.83
CA TRP A 41 -4.63 -24.20 -15.86
C TRP A 41 -4.12 -24.63 -14.48
N ILE A 42 -3.57 -23.70 -13.70
CA ILE A 42 -3.15 -23.96 -12.31
C ILE A 42 -4.37 -24.19 -11.42
N PHE A 43 -5.38 -23.32 -11.52
CA PHE A 43 -6.56 -23.40 -10.66
C PHE A 43 -7.44 -24.62 -10.95
N LYS A 44 -7.59 -24.99 -12.21
CA LYS A 44 -8.34 -26.20 -12.62
C LYS A 44 -7.62 -27.49 -12.28
N ALA A 45 -6.28 -27.47 -12.14
CA ALA A 45 -5.51 -28.59 -11.60
C ALA A 45 -5.67 -28.76 -10.08
N GLY A 46 -6.51 -27.95 -9.42
CA GLY A 46 -6.77 -28.03 -7.98
C GLY A 46 -5.76 -27.26 -7.12
N MET A 47 -4.79 -26.57 -7.72
CA MET A 47 -3.81 -25.78 -6.99
C MET A 47 -4.35 -24.37 -6.70
N SER A 48 -4.19 -23.87 -5.47
CA SER A 48 -4.56 -22.50 -5.08
C SER A 48 -3.37 -21.52 -5.12
N LYS A 49 -2.34 -21.82 -5.90
CA LYS A 49 -1.07 -21.10 -5.97
C LYS A 49 -1.27 -19.59 -6.21
N GLY A 50 -0.98 -18.77 -5.20
CA GLY A 50 -1.03 -17.30 -5.29
C GLY A 50 -2.41 -16.73 -5.65
N LYS A 51 -3.49 -17.51 -5.52
CA LYS A 51 -4.84 -17.09 -5.91
C LYS A 51 -5.31 -15.95 -4.99
N ASN A 52 -5.68 -14.80 -5.55
CA ASN A 52 -6.10 -13.59 -4.82
C ASN A 52 -5.03 -13.00 -3.88
N HIS A 53 -3.75 -13.32 -4.12
CA HIS A 53 -2.64 -12.79 -3.33
C HIS A 53 -1.99 -11.56 -3.97
N ASP A 54 -2.03 -11.42 -5.31
CA ASP A 54 -1.44 -10.26 -5.96
C ASP A 54 -2.25 -8.99 -5.66
N ARG A 55 -1.54 -7.95 -5.23
CA ARG A 55 -2.12 -6.71 -4.73
C ARG A 55 -1.28 -5.51 -5.15
N GLN A 56 -1.93 -4.35 -5.20
CA GLN A 56 -1.31 -3.08 -5.52
C GLN A 56 -1.60 -2.11 -4.39
N ASP A 57 -0.56 -1.65 -3.70
CA ASP A 57 -0.64 -0.64 -2.64
C ASP A 57 -1.06 0.72 -3.21
N LEU A 58 -1.74 1.50 -2.39
CA LEU A 58 -2.06 2.90 -2.69
C LEU A 58 -0.92 3.87 -2.27
N GLY A 59 0.16 3.36 -1.66
CA GLY A 59 1.39 4.11 -1.39
C GLY A 59 1.42 4.89 -0.07
N PHE A 60 0.39 4.76 0.77
CA PHE A 60 0.33 5.40 2.07
C PHE A 60 -0.16 4.43 3.16
N ILE A 61 -0.04 4.85 4.42
CA ILE A 61 -0.56 4.18 5.60
C ILE A 61 -1.75 5.02 6.07
N LEU A 62 -2.94 4.43 6.00
CA LEU A 62 -4.16 5.05 6.50
C LEU A 62 -4.13 5.05 8.03
N ARG A 63 -4.28 6.22 8.65
CA ARG A 63 -4.37 6.35 10.10
C ARG A 63 -5.60 5.63 10.64
N GLU A 64 -5.49 5.22 11.90
CA GLU A 64 -6.62 4.69 12.65
C GLU A 64 -7.82 5.65 12.62
N ASN A 65 -9.01 5.06 12.62
CA ASN A 65 -10.31 5.74 12.62
C ASN A 65 -10.50 6.76 11.47
N THR A 66 -9.64 6.74 10.46
CA THR A 66 -9.76 7.59 9.27
C THR A 66 -10.56 6.88 8.19
N VAL A 67 -11.50 7.59 7.57
CA VAL A 67 -12.34 7.04 6.51
C VAL A 67 -11.63 7.18 5.16
N LEU A 68 -11.49 6.06 4.47
CA LEU A 68 -11.09 6.01 3.07
C LEU A 68 -12.34 5.79 2.21
N LYS A 69 -12.65 6.76 1.35
CA LYS A 69 -13.67 6.62 0.30
C LYS A 69 -13.00 6.13 -0.97
N VAL A 70 -13.59 5.14 -1.63
CA VAL A 70 -13.07 4.54 -2.86
C VAL A 70 -14.19 4.30 -3.86
N ARG A 71 -13.87 4.42 -5.15
CA ARG A 71 -14.73 3.96 -6.25
C ARG A 71 -13.89 3.49 -7.43
N GLN A 72 -14.47 2.62 -8.23
CA GLN A 72 -13.97 2.30 -9.55
C GLN A 72 -14.42 3.43 -10.50
N ALA A 73 -13.47 4.07 -11.17
CA ALA A 73 -13.73 5.30 -11.93
C ALA A 73 -13.80 5.09 -13.45
N ASN A 74 -13.30 3.97 -13.98
CA ASN A 74 -13.36 3.71 -15.43
C ASN A 74 -14.70 3.05 -15.81
N PRO A 75 -15.63 3.75 -16.48
CA PRO A 75 -16.94 3.20 -16.84
C PRO A 75 -16.88 2.04 -17.84
N ALA A 76 -15.77 1.86 -18.57
CA ALA A 76 -15.58 0.74 -19.48
C ALA A 76 -15.34 -0.58 -18.74
N TYR A 77 -14.80 -0.53 -17.51
CA TYR A 77 -14.49 -1.70 -16.72
C TYR A 77 -15.71 -2.17 -15.93
N LYS A 78 -16.15 -3.41 -16.11
CA LYS A 78 -17.45 -3.89 -15.61
C LYS A 78 -17.37 -4.73 -14.34
N GLN A 79 -16.18 -5.17 -13.95
CA GLN A 79 -15.98 -5.94 -12.73
C GLN A 79 -15.88 -5.04 -11.50
N SER A 80 -16.11 -5.63 -10.33
CA SER A 80 -15.83 -4.95 -9.05
C SER A 80 -14.36 -5.12 -8.68
N LEU A 81 -13.81 -4.12 -8.02
CA LEU A 81 -12.51 -4.20 -7.35
C LEU A 81 -12.70 -4.65 -5.90
N THR A 82 -11.63 -5.19 -5.30
CA THR A 82 -11.59 -5.46 -3.86
C THR A 82 -10.52 -4.59 -3.25
N VAL A 83 -10.93 -3.64 -2.40
CA VAL A 83 -10.00 -2.82 -1.62
C VAL A 83 -9.87 -3.43 -0.23
N ARG A 84 -8.64 -3.50 0.27
CA ARG A 84 -8.29 -4.08 1.57
C ARG A 84 -7.47 -3.10 2.38
N LEU A 85 -7.76 -2.99 3.66
CA LEU A 85 -6.89 -2.35 4.65
C LEU A 85 -6.15 -3.46 5.39
N LEU A 86 -4.84 -3.56 5.16
CA LEU A 86 -3.99 -4.65 5.64
C LEU A 86 -2.98 -4.20 6.69
N GLY A 87 -2.67 -5.09 7.63
CA GLY A 87 -1.70 -4.87 8.69
C GLY A 87 -1.01 -6.18 9.06
N ASN A 88 -0.57 -6.30 10.31
CA ASN A 88 0.09 -7.51 10.84
C ASN A 88 -0.84 -8.41 11.65
N ASP A 89 -2.16 -8.25 11.50
CA ASP A 89 -3.17 -9.00 12.23
C ASP A 89 -4.48 -9.08 11.43
N SER A 90 -4.85 -10.26 10.97
CA SER A 90 -6.06 -10.46 10.15
C SER A 90 -7.36 -10.13 10.90
N ALA A 91 -7.35 -10.10 12.24
CA ALA A 91 -8.53 -9.76 13.03
C ALA A 91 -8.92 -8.27 12.93
N THR A 92 -7.95 -7.37 12.70
CA THR A 92 -8.20 -5.92 12.64
C THR A 92 -8.41 -5.42 11.20
N GLU A 93 -7.96 -6.19 10.22
CA GLU A 93 -8.06 -5.90 8.79
C GLU A 93 -9.51 -5.74 8.29
N LYS A 94 -9.67 -5.03 7.17
CA LYS A 94 -10.96 -4.73 6.56
C LYS A 94 -10.89 -4.93 5.06
N SER A 95 -12.02 -5.25 4.44
CA SER A 95 -12.11 -5.35 2.99
C SER A 95 -13.48 -4.91 2.50
N VAL A 96 -13.52 -4.31 1.33
CA VAL A 96 -14.77 -3.88 0.70
C VAL A 96 -14.73 -4.11 -0.80
N LYS A 97 -15.88 -4.46 -1.38
CA LYS A 97 -16.08 -4.51 -2.83
C LYS A 97 -16.40 -3.11 -3.33
N VAL A 98 -15.76 -2.72 -4.43
CA VAL A 98 -15.82 -1.36 -4.96
C VAL A 98 -16.29 -1.41 -6.41
N GLY A 99 -17.43 -0.77 -6.67
CA GLY A 99 -17.99 -0.54 -8.00
C GLY A 99 -17.91 0.94 -8.38
N SER A 100 -18.80 1.42 -9.26
CA SER A 100 -18.83 2.82 -9.71
C SER A 100 -19.21 3.82 -8.61
N ASP A 101 -19.93 3.36 -7.59
CA ASP A 101 -20.39 4.19 -6.48
C ASP A 101 -19.34 4.33 -5.39
N TRP A 102 -19.32 5.50 -4.75
CA TRP A 102 -18.46 5.76 -3.60
C TRP A 102 -18.79 4.81 -2.45
N THR A 103 -17.77 4.10 -1.99
CA THR A 103 -17.84 3.17 -0.86
C THR A 103 -16.79 3.56 0.17
N THR A 104 -17.11 3.41 1.46
CA THR A 104 -16.20 3.75 2.55
C THR A 104 -15.59 2.51 3.20
N VAL A 105 -14.38 2.65 3.72
CA VAL A 105 -13.72 1.67 4.58
C VAL A 105 -12.84 2.40 5.60
N SER A 106 -12.80 1.90 6.83
CA SER A 106 -11.94 2.41 7.91
C SER A 106 -11.54 1.28 8.84
N GLY A 107 -10.43 1.44 9.56
CA GLY A 107 -9.96 0.52 10.58
C GLY A 107 -9.78 1.23 11.93
N THR A 108 -9.78 0.47 13.03
CA THR A 108 -9.51 1.00 14.38
C THR A 108 -8.02 1.16 14.68
N GLU A 109 -7.17 0.69 13.77
CA GLU A 109 -5.72 0.78 13.83
C GLU A 109 -5.21 1.36 12.50
N ALA A 110 -3.95 1.82 12.50
CA ALA A 110 -3.30 2.19 11.26
C ALA A 110 -3.15 0.96 10.35
N LEU A 111 -3.54 1.08 9.09
CA LEU A 111 -3.54 -0.01 8.10
C LEU A 111 -3.10 0.50 6.73
N VAL A 112 -2.56 -0.39 5.91
CA VAL A 112 -2.10 -0.06 4.56
C VAL A 112 -3.20 -0.43 3.55
N PRO A 113 -3.74 0.54 2.78
CA PRO A 113 -4.68 0.26 1.71
C PRO A 113 -4.01 -0.40 0.50
N PHE A 114 -4.63 -1.50 0.06
CA PHE A 114 -4.32 -2.23 -1.16
C PHE A 114 -5.58 -2.43 -2.00
N VAL A 115 -5.40 -2.59 -3.31
CA VAL A 115 -6.40 -3.17 -4.20
C VAL A 115 -5.91 -4.52 -4.70
N ASP A 116 -6.77 -5.55 -4.65
CA ASP A 116 -6.47 -6.86 -5.24
C ASP A 116 -6.32 -6.68 -6.77
N THR A 117 -5.26 -7.25 -7.33
CA THR A 117 -5.00 -7.22 -8.78
C THR A 117 -6.05 -8.05 -9.49
N PRO A 118 -6.86 -7.47 -10.41
CA PRO A 118 -7.87 -8.22 -11.13
C PRO A 118 -7.29 -9.22 -12.12
N TYR A 119 -8.10 -10.21 -12.47
CA TYR A 119 -7.79 -11.16 -13.54
C TYR A 119 -8.50 -10.80 -14.84
N GLY A 120 -7.78 -10.93 -15.96
CA GLY A 120 -8.36 -10.83 -17.30
C GLY A 120 -8.65 -9.40 -17.75
N GLU A 121 -9.79 -8.83 -17.36
CA GLU A 121 -10.23 -7.52 -17.83
C GLU A 121 -9.26 -6.43 -17.38
N SER A 122 -8.78 -5.61 -18.30
CA SER A 122 -7.79 -4.55 -18.04
C SER A 122 -8.43 -3.16 -18.00
N GLY A 123 -7.70 -2.19 -17.46
CA GLY A 123 -8.12 -0.79 -17.46
C GLY A 123 -8.96 -0.40 -16.24
N ALA A 124 -8.96 -1.20 -15.18
CA ALA A 124 -9.50 -0.76 -13.91
C ALA A 124 -8.79 0.52 -13.44
N GLN A 125 -9.56 1.47 -12.91
CA GLN A 125 -9.02 2.67 -12.27
C GLN A 125 -9.71 2.83 -10.93
N LEU A 126 -8.92 2.91 -9.85
CA LEU A 126 -9.39 3.16 -8.51
C LEU A 126 -9.21 4.65 -8.20
N GLU A 127 -10.29 5.33 -7.85
CA GLU A 127 -10.25 6.68 -7.31
C GLU A 127 -10.50 6.63 -5.81
N TYR A 128 -9.81 7.48 -5.05
CA TYR A 128 -9.92 7.52 -3.60
C TYR A 128 -9.89 8.93 -3.03
N GLU A 129 -10.54 9.10 -1.88
CA GLU A 129 -10.50 10.30 -1.03
C GLU A 129 -10.29 9.87 0.42
N VAL A 130 -9.37 10.50 1.12
CA VAL A 130 -9.17 10.33 2.56
C VAL A 130 -9.90 11.43 3.30
N ASP A 131 -10.81 11.04 4.19
CA ASP A 131 -11.54 11.99 5.02
C ASP A 131 -10.73 12.32 6.28
N SER A 132 -9.70 13.16 6.09
CA SER A 132 -8.83 13.63 7.17
C SER A 132 -8.24 14.99 6.83
N GLU A 133 -8.08 15.83 7.84
CA GLU A 133 -7.28 17.05 7.77
C GLU A 133 -5.77 16.76 7.93
N GLN A 134 -5.40 15.54 8.35
CA GLN A 134 -3.99 15.15 8.49
C GLN A 134 -3.54 14.34 7.28
N ALA A 135 -2.51 14.81 6.58
CA ALA A 135 -1.88 14.09 5.47
C ALA A 135 -1.40 12.70 5.89
N GLN A 136 -1.75 11.64 5.17
CA GLN A 136 -1.40 10.25 5.54
C GLN A 136 0.11 10.01 5.54
N LYS A 137 0.57 9.05 6.36
CA LYS A 137 2.00 8.69 6.37
C LYS A 137 2.32 7.97 5.06
N PRO A 138 3.38 8.35 4.32
CA PRO A 138 3.77 7.60 3.14
C PRO A 138 4.19 6.17 3.54
N LEU A 139 3.91 5.20 2.68
CA LEU A 139 4.38 3.83 2.86
C LEU A 139 5.82 3.73 2.35
N PRO A 140 6.82 3.42 3.19
CA PRO A 140 8.16 3.10 2.72
C PRO A 140 8.10 1.81 1.89
N VAL A 141 8.61 1.87 0.66
CA VAL A 141 8.64 0.74 -0.27
C VAL A 141 10.07 0.47 -0.71
N TYR A 142 10.56 -0.75 -0.51
CA TYR A 142 11.79 -1.24 -1.09
C TYR A 142 11.46 -2.14 -2.28
N ALA A 143 11.85 -1.72 -3.48
CA ALA A 143 11.82 -2.57 -4.66
C ALA A 143 13.19 -3.25 -4.85
N TYR A 144 13.21 -4.41 -5.50
CA TYR A 144 14.46 -5.11 -5.83
C TYR A 144 15.45 -4.19 -6.58
N HIS A 145 16.70 -4.15 -6.13
CA HIS A 145 17.74 -3.19 -6.54
C HIS A 145 17.42 -1.73 -6.25
N GLY A 146 16.55 -1.49 -5.28
CA GLY A 146 16.22 -0.16 -4.78
C GLY A 146 17.26 0.38 -3.80
N ASP A 147 17.07 1.65 -3.42
CA ASP A 147 17.90 2.33 -2.44
C ASP A 147 17.43 2.00 -1.01
N ALA A 148 18.27 1.23 -0.30
CA ALA A 148 17.98 0.81 1.07
C ALA A 148 18.10 1.98 2.07
N GLU A 149 19.00 2.93 1.83
CA GLU A 149 19.20 4.09 2.69
C GLU A 149 17.95 4.98 2.64
N THR A 150 17.52 5.35 1.43
CA THR A 150 16.27 6.12 1.23
C THR A 150 15.06 5.41 1.81
N PHE A 151 14.97 4.08 1.65
CA PHE A 151 13.90 3.27 2.23
C PHE A 151 13.86 3.36 3.77
N PHE A 152 14.99 3.13 4.44
CA PHE A 152 15.04 3.19 5.91
C PHE A 152 14.90 4.61 6.44
N GLN A 153 15.47 5.60 5.75
CA GLN A 153 15.32 7.01 6.11
C GLN A 153 13.85 7.44 6.04
N THR A 154 13.13 7.07 4.97
CA THR A 154 11.69 7.35 4.86
C THR A 154 10.92 6.70 6.02
N TRP A 155 11.26 5.45 6.38
CA TRP A 155 10.61 4.75 7.49
C TRP A 155 10.89 5.40 8.85
N ASP A 156 12.11 5.90 9.07
CA ASP A 156 12.52 6.58 10.29
C ASP A 156 11.87 7.97 10.40
N ASP A 157 12.01 8.80 9.37
CA ASP A 157 11.56 10.21 9.37
C ASP A 157 10.04 10.35 9.46
N LYS A 158 9.30 9.41 8.86
CA LYS A 158 7.83 9.45 8.82
C LYS A 158 7.16 8.63 9.91
N ASP A 159 7.97 7.96 10.73
CA ASP A 159 7.51 7.07 11.79
C ASP A 159 6.46 6.06 11.31
N GLY A 160 6.72 5.43 10.15
CA GLY A 160 5.76 4.56 9.48
C GLY A 160 5.37 3.33 10.30
N ASN A 161 4.08 3.01 10.38
CA ASN A 161 3.58 1.81 11.06
C ASN A 161 3.97 0.51 10.32
N TYR A 162 4.18 0.60 9.01
CA TYR A 162 4.54 -0.51 8.15
C TYR A 162 5.54 -0.06 7.08
N ALA A 163 6.19 -1.04 6.47
CA ALA A 163 6.91 -0.90 5.21
C ALA A 163 6.64 -2.09 4.31
N LEU A 164 6.93 -1.94 3.01
CA LEU A 164 6.65 -2.96 2.01
C LEU A 164 7.92 -3.30 1.23
N ILE A 165 8.27 -4.57 1.17
CA ILE A 165 9.31 -5.08 0.28
C ILE A 165 8.65 -5.74 -0.92
N LYS A 166 9.10 -5.40 -2.14
CA LYS A 166 8.55 -5.93 -3.40
C LYS A 166 9.62 -6.71 -4.16
N GLY A 167 9.37 -8.01 -4.30
CA GLY A 167 10.07 -8.87 -5.25
C GLY A 167 9.24 -9.10 -6.52
N LYS A 168 9.82 -9.84 -7.48
CA LYS A 168 9.13 -10.26 -8.70
C LYS A 168 7.93 -11.14 -8.41
N ASP A 169 8.10 -12.12 -7.51
CA ASP A 169 7.11 -13.16 -7.22
C ASP A 169 6.39 -12.97 -5.87
N PHE A 170 6.74 -11.93 -5.11
CA PHE A 170 6.13 -11.67 -3.81
C PHE A 170 6.12 -10.20 -3.40
N GLN A 171 5.29 -9.90 -2.41
CA GLN A 171 5.32 -8.69 -1.62
C GLN A 171 5.32 -9.07 -0.14
N LEU A 172 6.09 -8.36 0.67
CA LEU A 172 6.21 -8.60 2.11
C LEU A 172 5.87 -7.31 2.87
N LEU A 173 4.74 -7.31 3.57
CA LEU A 173 4.31 -6.22 4.44
C LEU A 173 4.87 -6.43 5.84
N ILE A 174 5.64 -5.46 6.32
CA ILE A 174 6.43 -5.56 7.54
C ILE A 174 5.94 -4.52 8.56
N PRO A 175 5.55 -4.91 9.78
CA PRO A 175 5.20 -3.96 10.82
C PRO A 175 6.45 -3.29 11.41
N LYS A 176 6.27 -2.08 11.94
CA LYS A 176 7.32 -1.26 12.57
C LYS A 176 8.14 -2.01 13.62
N ARG A 177 7.52 -2.94 14.38
CA ARG A 177 8.21 -3.75 15.40
C ARG A 177 9.38 -4.56 14.83
N ASP A 178 9.29 -4.95 13.55
CA ASP A 178 10.29 -5.79 12.88
C ASP A 178 11.33 -4.95 12.11
N LYS A 179 11.23 -3.62 12.12
CA LYS A 179 12.13 -2.70 11.39
C LYS A 179 13.60 -2.95 11.67
N ASN A 180 13.97 -3.16 12.93
CA ASN A 180 15.36 -3.42 13.33
C ASN A 180 15.88 -4.77 12.84
N ALA A 181 15.02 -5.79 12.76
CA ALA A 181 15.39 -7.10 12.21
C ALA A 181 15.63 -7.02 10.70
N VAL A 182 14.81 -6.23 9.98
CA VAL A 182 14.99 -5.97 8.55
C VAL A 182 16.24 -5.13 8.26
N ARG A 183 16.57 -4.17 9.13
CA ARG A 183 17.80 -3.38 9.00
C ARG A 183 19.07 -4.20 9.28
N ASN A 184 18.98 -5.18 10.18
CA ASN A 184 20.10 -6.00 10.63
C ASN A 184 19.80 -7.47 10.33
N LEU A 185 19.67 -7.80 9.05
CA LEU A 185 19.47 -9.19 8.61
C LEU A 185 20.64 -10.04 9.11
N LYS A 186 20.32 -11.18 9.72
CA LYS A 186 21.34 -12.10 10.27
C LYS A 186 21.93 -13.01 9.19
N ASP A 187 21.05 -13.49 8.32
CA ASP A 187 21.38 -14.55 7.35
C ASP A 187 21.61 -14.02 5.93
N TYR A 188 21.45 -12.70 5.73
CA TYR A 188 21.57 -12.04 4.43
C TYR A 188 22.37 -10.74 4.56
N ALA A 189 23.24 -10.44 3.60
CA ALA A 189 24.03 -9.21 3.60
C ALA A 189 23.21 -7.98 3.17
N SER A 190 22.09 -8.16 2.48
CA SER A 190 21.24 -7.06 2.01
C SER A 190 19.78 -7.46 1.80
N LEU A 191 18.90 -6.46 1.62
CA LEU A 191 17.51 -6.68 1.22
C LEU A 191 17.41 -7.32 -0.18
N ASP A 192 18.35 -7.03 -1.07
CA ASP A 192 18.42 -7.67 -2.38
C ASP A 192 18.72 -9.17 -2.27
N GLU A 193 19.65 -9.55 -1.40
CA GLU A 193 19.95 -10.98 -1.17
C GLU A 193 18.77 -11.72 -0.55
N LEU A 194 18.04 -11.08 0.39
CA LEU A 194 16.77 -11.61 0.91
C LEU A 194 15.74 -11.81 -0.20
N ILE A 195 15.57 -10.82 -1.10
CA ILE A 195 14.63 -10.92 -2.22
C ILE A 195 15.05 -12.03 -3.19
N ALA A 196 16.33 -12.12 -3.53
CA ALA A 196 16.89 -13.16 -4.40
C ALA A 196 16.67 -14.55 -3.80
N HIS A 197 16.89 -14.72 -2.50
CA HIS A 197 16.60 -15.97 -1.80
C HIS A 197 15.13 -16.40 -1.96
N TYR A 198 14.18 -15.49 -1.76
CA TYR A 198 12.76 -15.80 -1.98
C TYR A 198 12.45 -16.10 -3.45
N GLN A 199 13.07 -15.39 -4.40
CA GLN A 199 12.92 -15.67 -5.84
C GLN A 199 13.39 -17.10 -6.17
N ASP A 200 14.55 -17.50 -5.66
CA ASP A 200 15.09 -18.85 -5.84
C ASP A 200 14.20 -19.91 -5.20
N LEU A 201 13.70 -19.64 -3.99
CA LEU A 201 12.77 -20.51 -3.29
C LEU A 201 11.47 -20.72 -4.10
N PHE A 202 10.88 -19.65 -4.62
CA PHE A 202 9.69 -19.76 -5.46
C PHE A 202 9.99 -20.46 -6.78
N ALA A 203 11.13 -20.18 -7.40
CA ALA A 203 11.57 -20.87 -8.62
C ALA A 203 11.73 -22.38 -8.40
N TYR A 204 12.33 -22.78 -7.28
CA TYR A 204 12.46 -24.18 -6.90
C TYR A 204 11.10 -24.87 -6.71
N TYR A 205 10.17 -24.25 -5.99
CA TYR A 205 8.81 -24.80 -5.86
C TYR A 205 8.07 -24.86 -7.19
N ASN A 206 8.25 -23.86 -8.05
CA ASN A 206 7.67 -23.87 -9.39
C ASN A 206 8.21 -25.04 -10.22
N GLN A 207 9.51 -25.29 -10.15
CA GLN A 207 10.16 -26.42 -10.84
C GLN A 207 9.61 -27.77 -10.36
N ILE A 208 9.51 -27.98 -9.04
CA ILE A 208 8.95 -29.23 -8.48
C ILE A 208 7.48 -29.41 -8.88
N ALA A 209 6.72 -28.31 -8.96
CA ALA A 209 5.32 -28.33 -9.40
C ALA A 209 5.15 -28.51 -10.92
N GLY A 210 6.24 -28.57 -11.70
CA GLY A 210 6.21 -28.75 -13.15
C GLY A 210 5.90 -27.48 -13.94
N PHE A 211 6.15 -26.30 -13.37
CA PHE A 211 6.00 -25.02 -14.06
C PHE A 211 7.32 -24.61 -14.74
N ASP A 212 7.65 -25.27 -15.85
CA ASP A 212 8.91 -25.13 -16.61
C ASP A 212 8.72 -24.47 -17.98
N ASP A 213 7.54 -23.90 -18.26
CA ASP A 213 7.17 -23.28 -19.53
C ASP A 213 7.23 -24.22 -20.76
N SER A 214 7.34 -25.55 -20.57
CA SER A 214 7.40 -26.54 -21.67
C SER A 214 6.11 -26.61 -22.50
N SER A 215 4.97 -26.19 -21.93
CA SER A 215 3.68 -26.11 -22.61
C SER A 215 2.78 -25.04 -21.96
N ALA A 216 1.62 -24.76 -22.57
CA ALA A 216 0.67 -23.80 -22.03
C ALA A 216 0.17 -24.14 -20.61
N VAL A 217 0.09 -25.42 -20.25
CA VAL A 217 -0.33 -25.85 -18.89
C VAL A 217 0.83 -25.92 -17.90
N ASN A 218 2.07 -25.82 -18.39
CA ASN A 218 3.29 -25.77 -17.58
C ASN A 218 3.79 -24.33 -17.38
N LYS A 219 3.04 -23.31 -17.79
CA LYS A 219 3.41 -21.92 -17.52
C LYS A 219 3.20 -21.58 -16.06
N ASN A 220 4.11 -20.79 -15.48
CA ASN A 220 3.86 -20.23 -14.16
C ASN A 220 2.83 -19.08 -14.24
N GLY A 221 2.07 -18.87 -13.17
CA GLY A 221 1.17 -17.72 -13.04
C GLY A 221 1.95 -16.45 -12.71
N SER A 222 1.47 -15.29 -13.17
CA SER A 222 2.09 -13.99 -12.88
C SER A 222 1.76 -13.43 -11.49
N ASN A 223 0.98 -14.15 -10.69
CA ASN A 223 0.53 -13.70 -9.39
C ASN A 223 1.70 -13.65 -8.40
N ARG A 224 1.85 -12.53 -7.69
CA ARG A 224 2.74 -12.47 -6.52
C ARG A 224 2.07 -13.05 -5.29
N TYR A 225 2.88 -13.64 -4.41
CA TYR A 225 2.47 -13.98 -3.05
C TYR A 225 2.48 -12.74 -2.16
N PHE A 226 1.46 -12.57 -1.33
CA PHE A 226 1.46 -11.54 -0.29
C PHE A 226 1.83 -12.18 1.05
N LEU A 227 2.94 -11.73 1.61
CA LEU A 227 3.50 -12.21 2.87
C LEU A 227 3.33 -11.12 3.93
N LYS A 228 2.92 -11.51 5.12
CA LYS A 228 2.82 -10.63 6.29
C LYS A 228 2.83 -11.48 7.56
N ALA A 229 3.24 -10.87 8.68
CA ALA A 229 2.94 -11.46 9.97
C ALA A 229 1.43 -11.45 10.23
N ASP A 230 0.93 -12.46 10.94
CA ASP A 230 -0.45 -12.51 11.39
C ASP A 230 -0.50 -12.86 12.87
N SER A 231 -0.70 -11.84 13.70
CA SER A 231 -0.60 -11.95 15.16
C SER A 231 -1.68 -12.86 15.76
N HIS A 232 -2.85 -12.98 15.10
CA HIS A 232 -3.90 -13.94 15.46
C HIS A 232 -4.08 -15.07 14.44
N GLY A 233 -3.17 -15.20 13.47
CA GLY A 233 -3.22 -16.27 12.48
C GLY A 233 -3.01 -17.64 13.13
N ALA A 234 -3.47 -18.71 12.47
CA ALA A 234 -3.29 -20.09 12.96
C ALA A 234 -1.80 -20.48 13.13
N GLY A 235 -0.88 -19.79 12.44
CA GLY A 235 0.57 -19.92 12.61
C GLY A 235 1.21 -19.00 13.67
N GLY A 236 0.45 -18.08 14.28
CA GLY A 236 0.94 -17.09 15.25
C GLY A 236 1.43 -17.68 16.59
N ARG A 237 1.20 -18.98 16.84
CA ARG A 237 1.77 -19.72 17.98
C ARG A 237 3.22 -20.19 17.77
N LEU A 238 3.82 -19.95 16.60
CA LEU A 238 5.19 -20.38 16.26
C LEU A 238 6.19 -19.23 16.13
N LEU A 239 5.82 -18.00 16.50
CA LEU A 239 6.77 -16.89 16.52
C LEU A 239 7.65 -17.00 17.76
N TRP A 240 8.95 -17.23 17.50
CA TRP A 240 10.05 -17.38 18.43
C TRP A 240 10.00 -16.42 19.63
N ARG A 241 10.13 -17.01 20.83
CA ARG A 241 10.58 -16.31 22.05
C ARG A 241 12.01 -15.84 21.90
#